data_AF-A0A5D0H5T9-F1
#
_entry.id   AF-A0A5D0H5T9-F1
#
_cell.length_a   1.000
_cell.length_b   1.000
_cell.length_c   1.000
_cell.angle_alpha   90.00
_cell.angle_beta   90.00
_cell.angle_gamma   90.00
#
_symmetry.space_group_name_H-M   'P 1'
#
loop_
_entity.id
_entity.type
_entity.pdbx_description
1 polymer ?
#
loop_
_entity_poly.entity_id
_entity_poly.type
_entity_poly.pdbx_seq_one_letter_code
_entity_poly.pdbx_strand_id
1 'polypeptide(L)'
;TDTAKGLLSYKGALLKNHLAGGVKKGALTEEQAEAKFNAWLEDKAAKIQAKADGLSEADAKAKAEALAAEKAVNEARIAAAAAPVVEETEEATEETATETEATNEEE
;
A
#
# COMPACT_ATOMS: atom_id res chain seq x y z
N THR A 1 -16.38 19.31 21.33
CA THR A 1 -15.17 19.39 20.48
C THR A 1 -15.46 18.72 19.16
N ASP A 2 -14.77 19.13 18.09
CA ASP A 2 -15.03 18.60 16.75
C ASP A 2 -14.73 17.10 16.65
N THR A 3 -13.69 16.63 17.33
CA THR A 3 -13.36 15.20 17.43
C THR A 3 -14.49 14.39 18.05
N ALA A 4 -15.03 14.82 19.20
CA ALA A 4 -16.14 14.13 19.85
C ALA A 4 -17.40 14.14 18.98
N LYS A 5 -17.70 15.28 18.34
CA LYS A 5 -18.83 15.39 17.41
C LYS A 5 -18.67 14.46 16.22
N GLY A 6 -17.47 14.33 15.66
CA GLY A 6 -17.14 13.41 14.58
C GLY A 6 -17.39 11.96 14.98
N LEU A 7 -16.86 11.53 16.13
CA LEU A 7 -17.04 10.17 16.65
C LEU A 7 -18.53 9.82 16.88
N LEU A 8 -19.27 10.73 17.52
CA LEU A 8 -20.70 10.51 17.78
C LEU A 8 -21.53 10.48 16.49
N SER A 9 -21.19 11.33 15.51
CA SER A 9 -21.84 11.34 14.20
C SER A 9 -21.55 10.05 13.43
N TYR A 10 -20.30 9.59 13.46
CA TYR A 10 -19.87 8.37 12.79
C TYR A 10 -20.54 7.13 13.37
N LYS A 11 -20.67 7.03 14.69
CA LYS A 11 -21.35 5.91 15.36
C LYS A 11 -22.89 6.00 15.30
N GLY A 12 -23.44 7.13 14.87
CA GLY A 12 -24.88 7.35 14.72
C GLY A 12 -25.60 7.85 15.97
N ALA A 13 -24.87 8.16 17.06
CA ALA A 13 -25.47 8.61 18.31
C ALA A 13 -26.27 9.91 18.14
N LEU A 14 -25.79 10.84 17.32
CA LEU A 14 -26.51 12.09 17.04
C LEU A 14 -27.78 11.86 16.22
N LEU A 15 -27.75 10.95 15.24
CA LEU A 15 -28.92 10.61 14.43
C LEU A 15 -30.00 9.93 15.28
N LYS A 16 -29.61 8.98 16.14
CA LYS A 16 -30.53 8.31 17.06
C LYS A 16 -31.22 9.31 18.00
N ASN A 17 -30.46 10.29 18.52
CA ASN A 17 -31.03 11.37 19.34
C ASN A 17 -32.02 12.23 18.55
N HIS A 18 -31.66 12.64 17.32
CA HIS A 18 -32.56 13.40 16.45
C HIS A 18 -33.89 12.67 16.20
N LEU A 19 -33.83 11.38 15.86
CA LEU A 19 -35.00 10.54 15.63
C LEU A 19 -35.84 10.37 16.90
N ALA A 20 -35.21 10.12 18.05
CA ALA A 20 -35.90 10.06 19.35
C ALA A 20 -36.59 11.40 19.71
N GLY A 21 -35.99 12.53 19.34
CA GLY A 21 -36.61 13.84 19.45
C GLY A 21 -37.87 13.99 18.58
N GLY A 22 -37.86 13.40 17.37
CA GLY A 22 -39.04 13.32 16.51
C GLY A 22 -40.15 12.44 17.09
N VAL A 23 -39.80 11.31 17.71
CA VAL A 23 -40.75 10.43 18.42
C VAL A 23 -41.39 11.15 19.60
N LYS A 24 -40.59 11.81 20.44
CA LYS A 24 -41.08 12.60 21.58
C LYS A 24 -42.02 13.73 21.18
N LYS A 25 -41.85 14.28 19.98
CA LYS A 25 -42.69 15.34 19.41
C LYS A 25 -43.89 14.79 18.62
N GLY A 26 -44.05 13.47 18.52
CA GLY A 26 -45.13 12.82 17.78
C GLY A 26 -45.00 12.89 16.26
N ALA A 27 -43.84 13.30 15.73
CA ALA A 27 -43.60 13.36 14.28
C ALA A 27 -43.28 11.98 13.68
N LEU A 28 -42.87 11.03 14.52
CA LEU A 28 -42.46 9.67 14.15
C LEU A 28 -42.99 8.68 15.20
N THR A 29 -43.29 7.46 14.78
CA THR A 29 -43.40 6.33 15.73
C THR A 29 -42.02 5.77 16.05
N GLU A 30 -41.91 5.02 17.14
CA GLU A 30 -40.66 4.36 17.53
C GLU A 30 -40.16 3.42 16.43
N GLU A 31 -41.06 2.66 15.81
CA GLU A 31 -40.74 1.73 14.72
C GLU A 31 -40.20 2.46 13.48
N GLN A 32 -40.78 3.61 13.13
CA GLN A 32 -40.31 4.42 12.00
C GLN A 32 -38.92 5.00 12.26
N ALA A 33 -38.65 5.41 13.50
CA ALA A 33 -37.34 5.90 13.91
C ALA A 33 -36.30 4.78 13.85
N GLU A 34 -36.62 3.59 14.36
CA GLU A 34 -35.73 2.42 14.31
C GLU A 34 -35.46 1.97 12.88
N ALA A 35 -36.49 1.89 12.03
CA ALA A 35 -36.32 1.53 10.62
C ALA A 35 -35.37 2.51 9.90
N LYS A 36 -35.54 3.82 10.12
CA LYS A 36 -34.65 4.85 9.56
C LYS A 36 -33.22 4.74 10.10
N PHE A 37 -33.07 4.43 11.39
CA PHE A 37 -31.76 4.27 12.00
C PHE A 37 -31.02 3.03 11.48
N ASN A 38 -31.72 1.91 11.34
CA ASN A 38 -31.15 0.67 10.80
C ASN A 38 -30.75 0.82 9.32
N ALA A 39 -31.62 1.42 8.49
CA ALA A 39 -31.28 1.74 7.11
C ALA A 39 -30.04 2.65 7.00
N TRP A 40 -29.91 3.64 7.90
CA TRP A 40 -28.72 4.47 7.95
C TRP A 40 -27.47 3.69 8.37
N LEU A 41 -27.57 2.75 9.32
CA LEU A 41 -26.45 1.90 9.72
C LEU A 41 -25.98 1.00 8.57
N GLU A 42 -26.90 0.41 7.82
CA GLU A 42 -26.61 -0.43 6.66
C GLU A 42 -25.90 0.37 5.55
N ASP A 43 -26.44 1.52 5.16
CA ASP A 43 -25.80 2.42 4.19
C ASP A 43 -24.41 2.87 4.68
N LYS A 44 -24.28 3.17 5.96
CA LYS A 44 -22.99 3.56 6.54
C LYS A 44 -21.99 2.41 6.52
N ALA A 45 -22.40 1.20 6.88
CA ALA A 45 -21.58 0.00 6.82
C ALA A 45 -21.13 -0.31 5.39
N ALA A 46 -22.04 -0.25 4.42
CA ALA A 46 -21.73 -0.44 3.01
C ALA A 46 -20.68 0.56 2.50
N LYS A 47 -20.81 1.85 2.87
CA LYS A 47 -19.82 2.88 2.53
C LYS A 47 -18.45 2.66 3.17
N ILE A 48 -18.42 2.14 4.39
CA ILE A 48 -17.17 1.80 5.08
C ILE A 48 -16.52 0.61 4.39
N GLN A 49 -17.30 -0.44 4.11
CA GLN A 49 -16.83 -1.64 3.45
C GLN A 49 -16.24 -1.32 2.06
N ALA A 50 -16.97 -0.55 1.25
CA ALA A 50 -16.49 -0.13 -0.08
C ALA A 50 -15.14 0.62 -0.02
N LYS A 51 -14.90 1.42 1.03
CA LYS A 51 -13.61 2.08 1.23
C LYS A 51 -12.52 1.11 1.65
N ALA A 52 -12.83 0.16 2.54
CA ALA A 52 -11.88 -0.86 2.97
C ALA A 52 -11.47 -1.75 1.79
N ASP A 53 -12.44 -2.18 0.99
CA ASP A 53 -12.22 -3.00 -0.20
C ASP A 53 -11.37 -2.23 -1.24
N GLY A 54 -11.71 -0.96 -1.52
CA GLY A 54 -10.93 -0.15 -2.45
C GLY A 54 -9.47 0.09 -2.01
N LEU A 55 -9.21 0.22 -0.70
CA LEU A 55 -7.84 0.31 -0.17
C LEU A 55 -7.09 -1.02 -0.32
N SER A 56 -7.75 -2.14 0.00
CA SER A 56 -7.18 -3.49 -0.15
C SER A 56 -6.82 -3.80 -1.61
N GLU A 57 -7.70 -3.44 -2.55
CA GLU A 57 -7.47 -3.59 -3.99
C GLU A 57 -6.29 -2.73 -4.47
N ALA A 58 -6.20 -1.48 -4.02
CA ALA A 58 -5.09 -0.60 -4.35
C ALA A 58 -3.74 -1.15 -3.84
N ASP A 59 -3.72 -1.65 -2.60
CA ASP A 59 -2.52 -2.25 -2.00
C ASP A 59 -2.11 -3.54 -2.74
N ALA A 60 -3.08 -4.39 -3.11
CA ALA A 60 -2.82 -5.60 -3.86
C ALA A 60 -2.27 -5.30 -5.26
N LYS A 61 -2.83 -4.30 -5.94
CA LYS A 61 -2.34 -3.83 -7.25
C LYS A 61 -0.93 -3.26 -7.15
N ALA A 62 -0.66 -2.41 -6.17
CA ALA A 62 0.67 -1.84 -5.95
C ALA A 62 1.72 -2.93 -5.69
N LYS A 63 1.40 -3.94 -4.89
CA LYS A 63 2.28 -5.10 -4.66
C LYS A 63 2.51 -5.92 -5.93
N ALA A 64 1.46 -6.17 -6.72
CA ALA A 64 1.60 -6.92 -7.97
C ALA A 64 2.48 -6.18 -8.99
N GLU A 65 2.32 -4.86 -9.11
CA GLU A 65 3.15 -4.01 -9.97
C GLU A 65 4.61 -3.98 -9.50
N ALA A 66 4.86 -3.86 -8.19
CA ALA A 66 6.21 -3.92 -7.62
C ALA A 66 6.89 -5.27 -7.92
N LEU A 67 6.19 -6.39 -7.70
CA LEU A 67 6.72 -7.72 -7.99
C LEU A 67 6.98 -7.95 -9.48
N ALA A 68 6.14 -7.41 -10.38
CA ALA A 68 6.37 -7.48 -11.82
C ALA A 68 7.60 -6.68 -12.24
N ALA A 69 7.79 -5.48 -11.67
CA ALA A 69 8.97 -4.67 -11.91
C ALA A 69 10.26 -5.36 -11.41
N GLU A 70 10.24 -5.95 -10.22
CA GLU A 70 11.37 -6.71 -9.69
C GLU A 70 11.74 -7.92 -10.57
N LYS A 71 10.72 -8.66 -11.06
CA LYS A 71 10.95 -9.78 -11.99
C LYS A 71 11.58 -9.32 -13.30
N ALA A 72 11.07 -8.25 -13.90
CA ALA A 72 11.62 -7.70 -15.14
C ALA A 72 13.09 -7.26 -14.97
N VAL A 73 13.42 -6.62 -13.85
CA VAL A 73 14.80 -6.22 -13.53
C VAL A 73 15.70 -7.46 -13.33
N ASN A 74 15.20 -8.50 -12.66
CA ASN A 74 15.97 -9.72 -12.45
C ASN A 74 16.20 -10.49 -13.77
N GLU A 75 15.17 -10.63 -14.59
CA GLU A 75 15.26 -11.24 -15.92
C GLU A 75 16.22 -10.47 -16.83
N ALA A 76 16.15 -9.13 -16.83
CA ALA A 76 17.11 -8.28 -17.56
C ALA A 76 18.55 -8.48 -17.05
N ARG A 77 18.75 -8.62 -15.74
CA ARG A 77 20.07 -8.90 -15.16
C ARG A 77 20.60 -10.28 -15.56
N ILE A 78 19.75 -11.30 -15.55
CA ILE A 78 20.11 -12.66 -15.99
C ILE A 78 20.44 -12.67 -17.48
N ALA A 79 19.64 -12.00 -18.32
CA ALA A 79 19.88 -11.89 -19.75
C ALA A 79 21.18 -11.13 -20.06
N ALA A 80 21.47 -10.03 -19.35
CA ALA A 80 22.72 -9.30 -19.49
C ALA A 80 23.94 -10.13 -19.04
N ALA A 81 23.79 -10.96 -18.00
CA ALA A 81 24.85 -11.85 -17.55
C ALA A 81 25.05 -13.10 -18.45
N ALA A 82 24.03 -13.48 -19.22
CA ALA A 82 24.07 -14.61 -20.17
C ALA A 82 24.44 -14.19 -21.61
N ALA A 83 24.45 -12.88 -21.91
CA ALA A 83 25.01 -12.36 -23.15
C ALA A 83 26.54 -12.61 -23.14
N PRO A 84 27.10 -13.23 -24.19
CA PRO A 84 28.50 -13.62 -24.18
C PRO A 84 29.41 -12.39 -24.10
N VAL A 85 30.34 -12.43 -23.15
CA VAL A 85 31.59 -11.66 -23.16
C VAL A 85 32.41 -12.15 -24.37
N VAL A 86 32.14 -11.56 -25.52
CA VAL A 86 32.96 -11.55 -26.75
C VAL A 86 32.88 -10.07 -27.16
N GLU A 87 33.81 -9.18 -26.92
CA GLU A 87 35.28 -9.18 -26.96
C GLU A 87 35.80 -8.29 -25.82
N GLU A 88 36.65 -8.80 -24.93
CA GLU A 88 37.78 -8.05 -24.35
C GLU A 88 38.73 -9.04 -23.65
N THR A 89 39.19 -10.04 -24.40
CA THR A 89 40.24 -10.97 -23.93
C THR A 89 41.57 -10.76 -24.67
N GLU A 90 41.77 -9.64 -25.35
CA GLU A 90 42.95 -9.42 -26.21
C GLU A 90 43.77 -8.16 -25.87
N GLU A 91 43.75 -7.69 -24.62
CA GLU A 91 44.71 -6.66 -24.17
C GLU A 91 45.30 -6.95 -22.78
N ALA A 92 45.41 -8.24 -22.42
CA ALA A 92 45.99 -8.68 -21.15
C ALA A 92 47.20 -9.62 -21.33
N THR A 93 48.00 -9.46 -22.40
CA THR A 93 49.14 -10.37 -22.65
C THR A 93 50.43 -9.73 -23.14
N GLU A 94 50.55 -8.40 -23.27
CA GLU A 94 51.83 -7.84 -23.75
C GLU A 94 52.21 -6.45 -23.19
N GLU A 95 51.99 -6.19 -21.90
CA GLU A 95 52.81 -5.17 -21.25
C GLU A 95 53.17 -5.54 -19.80
N THR A 96 54.47 -5.80 -19.63
CA THR A 96 55.22 -5.63 -18.38
C THR A 96 55.03 -6.67 -17.27
N ALA A 97 55.27 -7.93 -17.63
CA ALA A 97 55.92 -8.92 -16.77
C ALA A 97 57.43 -8.61 -16.57
N THR A 98 57.79 -7.36 -16.28
CA THR A 98 59.18 -6.93 -16.03
C THR A 98 59.26 -5.94 -14.89
N GLU A 99 58.91 -6.36 -13.67
CA GLU A 99 59.53 -5.83 -12.45
C GLU A 99 59.35 -6.80 -11.27
N THR A 100 59.86 -8.02 -11.43
CA THR A 100 60.24 -8.85 -10.29
C THR A 100 61.58 -8.36 -9.73
N GLU A 101 61.61 -8.14 -8.42
CA GLU A 101 62.76 -8.37 -7.53
C GLU A 101 64.00 -7.45 -7.64
N ALA A 102 64.01 -6.40 -6.81
CA ALA A 102 65.16 -5.85 -6.07
C ALA A 102 64.58 -4.76 -5.13
N THR A 103 64.77 -4.64 -3.81
CA THR A 103 65.85 -4.98 -2.89
C THR A 103 65.35 -4.65 -1.46
N ASN A 104 65.66 -5.48 -0.46
CA ASN A 104 66.11 -5.20 0.94
C ASN A 104 65.67 -3.88 1.63
N GLU A 105 65.23 -3.81 2.89
CA GLU A 105 66.01 -3.92 4.15
C GLU A 105 64.99 -3.71 5.31
N GLU A 106 64.76 -4.63 6.25
CA GLU A 106 65.40 -4.72 7.58
C GLU A 106 65.76 -3.36 8.24
N GLU A 107 64.88 -2.84 9.13
CA GLU A 107 65.15 -2.51 10.55
C GLU A 107 63.84 -2.14 11.28
#